data_AF-A0A1M5FFV9-F1
#
_entry.id   AF-A0A1M5FFV9-F1
#
_cell.length_a   1.000
_cell.length_b   1.000
_cell.length_c   1.000
_cell.angle_alpha   90.00
_cell.angle_beta   90.00
_cell.angle_gamma   90.00
#
_symmetry.space_group_name_H-M   'P 1'
#
loop_
_entity.id
_entity.type
_entity.pdbx_description
1 polymer ?
#
loop_
_entity_poly.entity_id
_entity_poly.type
_entity_poly.pdbx_seq_one_letter_code
_entity_poly.pdbx_strand_id
1 'polypeptide(L)'
;MEKYIDMMHQSKNLQDTVQEGLEHIQFLLKEGKGEATIQLFGDIVQAFITIEKSLQVIPSEVTSTEIHELTSKIKESLELIVSCYEDENYVKIQEVLQFNTIPQFTKRKELLDKAFQPYLVS
;
A
#
# COMPACT_ATOMS: atom_id res chain seq x y z
N MET A 1 -2.80 21.00 -14.42
CA MET A 1 -1.58 20.17 -14.30
C MET A 1 -0.90 20.35 -12.95
N GLU A 2 -0.66 21.59 -12.47
CA GLU A 2 -0.06 21.84 -11.14
C GLU A 2 -0.74 21.08 -9.98
N LYS A 3 -2.08 21.14 -9.88
CA LYS A 3 -2.84 20.39 -8.84
C LYS A 3 -2.57 18.88 -8.86
N TYR A 4 -2.30 18.30 -10.03
CA TYR A 4 -2.02 16.86 -10.14
C TYR A 4 -0.58 16.53 -9.73
N ILE A 5 0.37 17.46 -9.94
CA ILE A 5 1.77 17.31 -9.52
C ILE A 5 1.87 17.26 -8.00
N ASP A 6 1.19 18.16 -7.29
CA ASP A 6 1.14 18.13 -5.82
C ASP A 6 0.54 16.82 -5.29
N MET A 7 -0.53 16.34 -5.93
CA MET A 7 -1.17 15.07 -5.58
C MET A 7 -0.23 13.88 -5.85
N MET A 8 0.51 13.88 -6.96
CA MET A 8 1.50 12.85 -7.26
C MET A 8 2.64 12.83 -6.22
N HIS A 9 3.15 13.98 -5.80
CA HIS A 9 4.14 14.08 -4.73
C HIS A 9 3.62 13.55 -3.39
N GLN A 10 2.42 13.97 -2.99
CA GLN A 10 1.80 13.49 -1.75
C GLN A 10 1.52 11.99 -1.79
N SER A 11 1.03 11.47 -2.92
CA SER A 11 0.82 10.05 -3.13
C SER A 11 2.12 9.27 -3.07
N LYS A 12 3.23 9.81 -3.58
CA LYS A 12 4.55 9.17 -3.49
C LYS A 12 5.02 9.07 -2.04
N ASN A 13 5.01 10.18 -1.31
CA ASN A 13 5.43 10.20 0.10
C ASN A 13 4.57 9.26 0.96
N LEU A 14 3.24 9.26 0.73
CA LEU A 14 2.35 8.37 1.46
C LEU A 14 2.58 6.89 1.12
N GLN A 15 2.97 6.58 -0.13
CA GLN A 15 3.37 5.22 -0.49
C GLN A 15 4.64 4.77 0.23
N ASP A 16 5.63 5.65 0.39
CA ASP A 16 6.85 5.36 1.17
C ASP A 16 6.48 5.03 2.63
N THR A 17 5.66 5.88 3.26
CA THR A 17 5.19 5.64 4.64
C THR A 17 4.41 4.33 4.78
N VAL A 18 3.56 4.00 3.81
CA VAL A 18 2.82 2.73 3.82
C VAL A 18 3.77 1.54 3.69
N GLN A 19 4.77 1.62 2.82
CA GLN A 19 5.75 0.55 2.67
C GLN A 19 6.50 0.31 3.99
N GLU A 20 7.03 1.38 4.61
CA GLU A 20 7.74 1.30 5.88
C GLU A 20 6.83 0.73 6.99
N GLY A 21 5.57 1.15 7.04
CA GLY A 21 4.60 0.63 8.00
C GLY A 21 4.32 -0.87 7.82
N LEU A 22 4.17 -1.35 6.58
CA LEU A 22 4.00 -2.78 6.30
C LEU A 22 5.23 -3.60 6.73
N GLU A 23 6.43 -3.10 6.45
CA GLU A 23 7.69 -3.72 6.85
C GLU A 23 7.84 -3.73 8.38
N HIS A 24 7.44 -2.65 9.06
CA HIS A 24 7.47 -2.56 10.51
C HIS A 24 6.47 -3.52 11.17
N ILE A 25 5.25 -3.64 10.64
CA ILE A 25 4.27 -4.64 11.09
C ILE A 25 4.86 -6.05 10.96
N GLN A 26 5.47 -6.37 9.82
CA GLN A 26 6.10 -7.67 9.61
C GLN A 26 7.21 -7.93 10.64
N PHE A 27 8.01 -6.92 10.99
CA PHE A 27 9.03 -7.02 12.02
C PHE A 27 8.41 -7.32 13.40
N LEU A 28 7.40 -6.55 13.82
CA LEU A 28 6.75 -6.75 15.12
C LEU A 28 6.06 -8.10 15.24
N LEU A 29 5.47 -8.62 14.15
CA LEU A 29 4.88 -9.97 14.11
C LEU A 29 5.94 -11.05 14.36
N LYS A 30 7.15 -10.90 13.78
CA LYS A 30 8.29 -11.81 14.03
C LYS A 30 8.77 -11.76 15.49
N GLU A 31 8.58 -10.63 16.18
CA GLU A 31 8.86 -10.49 17.61
C GLU A 31 7.72 -11.00 18.51
N GLY A 32 6.64 -11.56 17.95
CA GLY A 32 5.47 -12.03 18.70
C GLY A 32 4.56 -10.90 19.19
N LYS A 33 4.73 -9.66 18.71
CA LYS A 33 3.98 -8.47 19.13
C LYS A 33 2.74 -8.24 18.25
N GLY A 34 1.95 -9.29 18.00
CA GLY A 34 0.83 -9.27 17.06
C GLY A 34 -0.22 -8.21 17.38
N GLU A 35 -0.76 -8.20 18.60
CA GLU A 35 -1.76 -7.22 19.03
C GLU A 35 -1.31 -5.76 18.85
N ALA A 36 -0.04 -5.48 19.12
CA ALA A 36 0.52 -4.12 19.00
C ALA A 36 0.51 -3.59 17.56
N THR A 37 0.37 -4.47 16.56
CA THR A 37 0.33 -4.08 15.14
C THR A 37 -1.05 -3.68 14.65
N ILE A 38 -2.13 -3.99 15.39
CA ILE A 38 -3.52 -3.80 14.92
C ILE A 38 -3.79 -2.34 14.57
N GLN A 39 -3.44 -1.42 15.47
CA GLN A 39 -3.66 0.01 15.26
C GLN A 39 -2.88 0.52 14.03
N LEU A 40 -1.60 0.16 13.94
CA LEU A 40 -0.75 0.55 12.82
C LEU A 40 -1.28 -0.02 11.50
N PHE A 41 -1.80 -1.26 11.50
CA PHE A 41 -2.40 -1.84 10.32
C PHE A 41 -3.66 -1.08 9.87
N GLY A 42 -4.50 -0.63 10.82
CA GLY A 42 -5.63 0.25 10.53
C GLY A 42 -5.21 1.56 9.84
N ASP A 43 -4.15 2.19 10.33
CA ASP A 43 -3.57 3.39 9.72
C ASP A 43 -3.06 3.11 8.29
N ILE A 44 -2.46 1.95 8.07
CA ILE A 44 -1.98 1.50 6.76
C ILE A 44 -3.14 1.32 5.76
N VAL A 45 -4.23 0.67 6.17
CA VAL A 45 -5.43 0.51 5.33
C VAL A 45 -6.01 1.87 4.96
N GLN A 46 -6.09 2.79 5.92
CA GLN A 46 -6.61 4.14 5.68
C GLN A 46 -5.71 4.95 4.72
N ALA A 47 -4.39 4.86 4.88
CA ALA A 47 -3.43 5.48 3.98
C ALA A 47 -3.51 4.88 2.56
N PHE A 48 -3.64 3.56 2.44
CA PHE A 48 -3.83 2.88 1.16
C PHE A 48 -5.08 3.36 0.42
N ILE A 49 -6.23 3.45 1.10
CA ILE A 49 -7.49 3.96 0.53
C ILE A 49 -7.33 5.42 0.08
N THR A 50 -6.57 6.21 0.83
CA THR A 50 -6.30 7.62 0.49
C THR A 50 -5.48 7.72 -0.80
N ILE A 51 -4.45 6.89 -0.96
CA ILE A 51 -3.68 6.78 -2.21
C ILE A 51 -4.61 6.37 -3.35
N GLU A 52 -5.39 5.29 -3.19
CA GLU A 52 -6.30 4.79 -4.22
C GLU A 52 -7.27 5.88 -4.72
N LYS A 53 -7.89 6.63 -3.80
CA LYS A 53 -8.77 7.75 -4.15
C LYS A 53 -8.05 8.87 -4.88
N SER A 54 -6.79 9.14 -4.55
CA SER A 54 -5.99 10.13 -5.27
C SER A 54 -5.67 9.70 -6.71
N LEU A 55 -5.52 8.39 -6.96
CA LEU A 55 -5.30 7.86 -8.30
C LEU A 55 -6.55 7.97 -9.18
N GLN A 56 -7.75 7.91 -8.61
CA GLN A 56 -9.02 8.01 -9.37
C GLN A 56 -9.21 9.38 -10.04
N VAL A 57 -8.55 10.43 -9.56
CA VAL A 57 -8.63 11.77 -10.15
C VAL A 57 -7.51 12.05 -11.15
N ILE A 58 -6.50 11.19 -11.21
CA ILE A 58 -5.42 11.28 -12.20
C ILE A 58 -5.94 10.73 -13.53
N PRO A 59 -5.60 11.35 -14.68
CA PRO A 59 -6.00 10.85 -15.99
C PRO A 59 -5.57 9.39 -16.19
N SER A 60 -6.48 8.56 -16.73
CA SER A 60 -6.24 7.13 -16.94
C SER A 60 -5.08 6.82 -17.86
N GLU A 61 -4.63 7.78 -18.67
CA GLU A 61 -3.45 7.69 -19.53
C GLU A 61 -2.14 7.60 -18.72
N VAL A 62 -2.16 8.03 -17.45
CA VAL A 62 -1.01 7.94 -16.53
C VAL A 62 -0.97 6.57 -15.85
N THR A 63 -2.11 5.94 -15.57
CA THR A 63 -2.19 4.68 -14.83
C THR A 63 -2.40 3.48 -15.77
N SER A 64 -1.51 2.49 -15.73
CA SER A 64 -1.63 1.28 -16.54
C SER A 64 -2.65 0.29 -15.96
N THR A 65 -3.14 -0.64 -16.79
CA THR A 65 -3.96 -1.78 -16.36
C THR A 65 -3.27 -2.60 -15.25
N GLU A 66 -1.95 -2.78 -15.34
CA GLU A 66 -1.15 -3.48 -14.32
C GLU A 66 -1.23 -2.78 -12.94
N ILE A 67 -1.24 -1.45 -12.89
CA ILE A 67 -1.40 -0.70 -11.64
C ILE A 67 -2.78 -0.97 -11.02
N HIS A 68 -3.83 -1.04 -11.83
CA HIS A 68 -5.19 -1.33 -11.34
C HIS A 68 -5.34 -2.78 -10.85
N GLU A 69 -4.76 -3.74 -11.57
CA GLU A 69 -4.74 -5.14 -11.15
C GLU A 69 -3.99 -5.32 -9.83
N LEU A 70 -2.81 -4.71 -9.68
CA LEU A 70 -2.05 -4.75 -8.44
C LEU A 70 -2.79 -4.06 -7.29
N THR A 71 -3.45 -2.94 -7.54
CA THR A 71 -4.28 -2.25 -6.53
C THR A 71 -5.40 -3.16 -6.03
N SER A 72 -6.06 -3.89 -6.93
CA SER A 72 -7.11 -4.84 -6.55
C SER A 72 -6.55 -6.00 -5.72
N LYS A 73 -5.42 -6.58 -6.12
CA LYS A 73 -4.76 -7.67 -5.38
C LYS A 73 -4.31 -7.25 -3.97
N ILE A 74 -3.75 -6.04 -3.85
CA ILE A 74 -3.36 -5.50 -2.53
C ILE A 74 -4.60 -5.28 -1.66
N LYS A 75 -5.71 -4.80 -2.23
CA LYS A 75 -6.96 -4.64 -1.48
C LYS A 75 -7.47 -5.98 -0.96
N GLU A 76 -7.51 -7.00 -1.80
CA GLU A 76 -7.87 -8.37 -1.40
C GLU A 76 -6.94 -8.91 -0.28
N SER A 77 -5.63 -8.64 -0.38
CA SER A 77 -4.67 -9.09 0.63
C SER A 77 -4.80 -8.32 1.95
N LEU A 78 -5.17 -7.04 1.92
CA LEU A 78 -5.50 -6.25 3.11
C LEU A 78 -6.78 -6.75 3.79
N GLU A 79 -7.83 -7.05 3.02
CA GLU A 79 -9.08 -7.64 3.53
C GLU A 79 -8.82 -9.00 4.21
N LEU A 80 -7.98 -9.85 3.61
CA LEU A 80 -7.56 -11.11 4.22
C LEU A 80 -6.78 -10.90 5.54
N ILE A 81 -5.93 -9.87 5.61
CA ILE A 81 -5.20 -9.59 6.85
C ILE A 81 -6.18 -9.13 7.96
N VAL A 82 -7.20 -8.31 7.62
CA VAL A 82 -8.24 -7.93 8.59
C VAL A 82 -8.92 -9.16 9.18
N SER A 83 -9.36 -10.12 8.35
CA SER A 83 -9.99 -11.34 8.86
C SER A 83 -9.04 -12.16 9.72
N CYS A 84 -7.74 -12.19 9.37
CA CYS A 84 -6.74 -12.89 10.20
C CYS A 84 -6.50 -12.20 11.54
N TYR A 85 -6.65 -10.87 11.64
CA TYR A 85 -6.60 -10.16 12.92
C TYR A 85 -7.80 -10.52 13.81
N GLU A 86 -9.00 -10.66 13.22
CA GLU A 86 -10.21 -11.08 13.93
C GLU A 86 -10.08 -12.49 14.54
N ASP A 87 -9.37 -13.38 13.83
CA ASP A 87 -9.06 -14.75 14.28
C ASP A 87 -7.79 -14.86 15.14
N GLU A 88 -7.13 -13.74 15.47
CA GLU A 88 -5.81 -13.69 16.14
C GLU A 88 -4.71 -14.54 15.45
N ASN A 89 -4.86 -14.78 14.15
CA ASN A 89 -3.98 -15.64 13.37
C ASN A 89 -2.74 -14.88 12.85
N TYR A 90 -1.88 -14.45 13.78
CA TYR A 90 -0.68 -13.65 13.48
C TYR A 90 0.32 -14.36 12.56
N VAL A 91 0.40 -15.69 12.64
CA VAL A 91 1.22 -16.50 11.72
C VAL A 91 0.74 -16.31 10.29
N LYS A 92 -0.58 -16.36 10.07
CA LYS A 92 -1.14 -16.16 8.73
C LYS A 92 -0.93 -14.74 8.23
N ILE A 93 -1.06 -13.73 9.10
CA ILE A 93 -0.78 -12.34 8.74
C ILE A 93 0.66 -12.19 8.25
N GLN A 94 1.62 -12.80 8.96
CA GLN A 94 3.02 -12.76 8.56
C GLN A 94 3.25 -13.40 7.18
N GLU A 95 2.62 -14.54 6.89
CA GLU A 95 2.68 -15.18 5.58
C GLU A 95 2.10 -14.27 4.49
N VAL A 96 0.91 -13.71 4.70
CA VAL A 96 0.23 -12.87 3.71
C VAL A 96 1.04 -11.60 3.44
N LEU A 97 1.60 -10.96 4.47
CA LEU A 97 2.48 -9.81 4.31
C LEU A 97 3.72 -10.16 3.48
N GLN A 98 4.40 -11.26 3.82
CA GLN A 98 5.66 -11.65 3.19
C GLN A 98 5.50 -12.06 1.73
N PHE A 99 4.47 -12.84 1.40
CA PHE A 99 4.34 -13.47 0.10
C PHE A 99 3.35 -12.76 -0.84
N ASN A 100 2.47 -11.91 -0.32
CA ASN A 100 1.47 -11.20 -1.12
C ASN A 100 1.57 -9.69 -0.97
N THR A 101 1.22 -9.14 0.20
CA THR A 101 0.96 -7.70 0.36
C THR A 101 2.21 -6.86 0.07
N ILE A 102 3.35 -7.15 0.71
CA ILE A 102 4.57 -6.36 0.53
C ILE A 102 5.09 -6.47 -0.91
N PRO A 103 5.30 -7.66 -1.51
CA PRO A 103 5.76 -7.76 -2.90
C PRO A 103 4.85 -7.04 -3.91
N GLN A 104 3.53 -7.18 -3.77
CA GLN A 104 2.56 -6.53 -4.66
C GLN A 104 2.56 -5.01 -4.47
N PHE A 105 2.63 -4.53 -3.22
CA PHE A 105 2.70 -3.11 -2.91
C PHE A 105 3.97 -2.48 -3.47
N THR A 106 5.13 -3.10 -3.24
CA THR A 106 6.42 -2.63 -3.77
C THR A 106 6.38 -2.54 -5.29
N LYS A 107 5.87 -3.59 -5.97
CA LYS A 107 5.74 -3.59 -7.42
C LYS A 107 4.83 -2.48 -7.93
N ARG A 108 3.67 -2.27 -7.29
CA ARG A 108 2.73 -1.21 -7.67
C ARG A 108 3.36 0.17 -7.48
N LYS A 109 4.03 0.38 -6.35
CA LYS A 109 4.73 1.62 -6.03
C LYS A 109 5.76 1.96 -7.09
N GLU A 110 6.60 1.00 -7.47
CA GLU A 110 7.60 1.21 -8.55
C GLU A 110 6.96 1.60 -9.89
N LEU A 111 5.81 1.01 -10.24
CA LEU A 111 5.09 1.36 -11.46
C LEU A 111 4.51 2.76 -11.39
N LEU A 112 3.91 3.13 -10.25
CA LEU A 112 3.39 4.49 -10.02
C LEU A 112 4.50 5.53 -10.02
N ASP A 113 5.64 5.26 -9.39
CA ASP A 113 6.79 6.15 -9.40
C ASP A 113 7.31 6.39 -10.82
N LYS A 114 7.38 5.34 -11.65
CA LYS A 114 7.74 5.45 -13.07
C LYS A 114 6.70 6.22 -13.88
N ALA A 115 5.42 6.02 -13.59
CA ALA A 115 4.33 6.73 -14.25
C ALA A 115 4.29 8.22 -13.89
N PHE A 116 4.63 8.57 -12.65
CA PHE A 116 4.67 9.94 -12.17
C PHE A 116 5.95 10.67 -12.58
N GLN A 117 7.06 9.96 -12.79
CA GLN A 117 8.37 10.54 -13.09
C GLN A 117 8.31 11.65 -14.18
N PRO A 118 7.67 11.48 -15.35
CA PRO A 118 7.63 12.52 -16.39
C PRO A 118 6.99 13.85 -15.96
N TYR A 119 6.18 13.83 -14.91
CA TYR A 119 5.45 14.98 -14.39
C TYR A 119 6.10 15.61 -13.16
N LEU A 120 6.95 14.85 -12.46
CA LEU A 120 7.61 15.27 -11.22
C LEU A 120 9.05 15.78 -11.44
N VAL A 121 9.63 15.59 -12.63
CA VAL A 121 10.87 16.29 -13.03
C VAL A 121 10.52 17.65 -13.61
N SER A 122 10.53 18.67 -12.76
CA SER A 122 10.66 20.09 -13.13
C SER A 122 11.45 20.79 -12.05
#